data_AF-A0A3M1JEJ6-F1
#
_entry.id   AF-A0A3M1JEJ6-F1
#
_cell.length_a   1.000
_cell.length_b   1.000
_cell.length_c   1.000
_cell.angle_alpha   90.00
_cell.angle_beta   90.00
_cell.angle_gamma   90.00
#
_symmetry.space_group_name_H-M   'P 1'
#
loop_
_entity.id
_entity.type
_entity.pdbx_description
1 polymer ?
#
loop_
_entity_poly.entity_id
_entity_poly.type
_entity_poly.pdbx_seq_one_letter_code
_entity_poly.pdbx_strand_id
1 'polypeptide(L)'
;YTLEDYPVRIIALDTLSPGEHTGRLDEARLAWVEARLQESPERPTAIFMHHPPFKTGMPYPDRLWCANGDSFGRIVARHPQIEAVICGHVHRDVVVGWCGTTAYITTSACFSYDLELHEVDDLDPLFEPAACRLFVWQPGTGLVSHLSFIGAYPHGLSEGVPAPPENKGVSSTE
;
A
#
# COMPACT_ATOMS: atom_id res chain seq x y z
N TYR A 1 -0.77 -11.90 12.18
CA TYR A 1 0.42 -12.29 12.97
C TYR A 1 1.43 -11.14 12.96
N THR A 2 2.50 -11.20 13.74
CA THR A 2 3.57 -10.18 13.73
C THR A 2 4.92 -10.78 13.37
N LEU A 3 5.80 -9.97 12.79
CA LEU A 3 7.22 -10.27 12.61
C LEU A 3 8.02 -9.24 13.40
N GLU A 4 8.91 -9.73 14.25
CA GLU A 4 9.61 -8.91 15.26
C GLU A 4 11.14 -8.92 15.07
N ASP A 5 11.65 -9.59 14.03
CA ASP A 5 13.09 -9.79 13.84
C ASP A 5 13.76 -8.64 13.05
N TYR A 6 12.98 -7.62 12.65
CA TYR A 6 13.45 -6.46 11.89
C TYR A 6 13.42 -5.18 12.74
N PRO A 7 14.18 -4.13 12.38
CA PRO A 7 14.08 -2.83 13.05
C PRO A 7 12.65 -2.26 13.07
N VAL A 8 11.85 -2.60 12.08
CA VAL A 8 10.41 -2.29 11.98
C VAL A 8 9.60 -3.51 12.35
N ARG A 9 8.61 -3.36 13.22
CA ARG A 9 7.60 -4.41 13.44
C ARG A 9 6.70 -4.51 12.22
N ILE A 10 6.46 -5.72 11.74
CA ILE A 10 5.49 -5.97 10.68
C ILE A 10 4.26 -6.63 11.30
N ILE A 11 3.08 -6.06 11.06
CA ILE A 11 1.80 -6.65 11.47
C ILE A 11 1.04 -7.07 10.21
N ALA A 12 0.82 -8.37 10.04
CA ALA A 12 -0.08 -8.89 9.01
C ALA A 12 -1.50 -9.04 9.60
N LEU A 13 -2.43 -8.22 9.13
CA LEU A 13 -3.80 -8.11 9.61
C LEU A 13 -4.78 -8.66 8.58
N ASP A 14 -5.54 -9.67 8.99
CA ASP A 14 -6.56 -10.27 8.16
C ASP A 14 -7.86 -9.45 8.19
N THR A 15 -8.35 -9.10 7.00
CA THR A 15 -9.57 -8.30 6.78
C THR A 15 -10.67 -9.12 6.11
N LEU A 16 -10.44 -10.40 5.85
CA LEU A 16 -11.40 -11.26 5.19
C LEU A 16 -12.64 -11.45 6.06
N SER A 17 -13.79 -11.10 5.49
CA SER A 17 -15.12 -11.41 6.01
C SER A 17 -15.69 -12.56 5.15
N PRO A 18 -15.86 -13.78 5.69
CA PRO A 18 -16.27 -14.92 4.89
C PRO A 18 -17.61 -14.69 4.16
N GLY A 19 -17.61 -14.87 2.84
CA GLY A 19 -18.80 -14.68 2.00
C GLY A 19 -19.03 -13.23 1.54
N GLU A 20 -18.17 -12.30 1.94
CA GLU A 20 -18.23 -10.90 1.50
C GLU A 20 -17.00 -10.54 0.66
N HIS A 21 -17.20 -9.64 -0.30
CA HIS A 21 -16.11 -9.03 -1.07
C HIS A 21 -15.51 -7.81 -0.38
N THR A 22 -16.23 -7.24 0.60
CA THR A 22 -15.76 -6.15 1.46
C THR A 22 -14.85 -6.67 2.56
N GLY A 23 -13.92 -5.83 2.99
CA GLY A 23 -13.13 -6.09 4.18
C GLY A 23 -13.89 -5.77 5.47
N ARG A 24 -13.55 -6.47 6.55
CA ARG A 24 -14.01 -6.11 7.90
C ARG A 24 -13.01 -6.54 8.97
N LEU A 25 -12.87 -5.73 10.01
CA LEU A 25 -12.14 -6.05 11.22
C LEU A 25 -13.12 -6.22 12.38
N ASP A 26 -13.39 -7.44 12.84
CA ASP A 26 -14.21 -7.60 14.05
C ASP A 26 -13.54 -7.00 15.29
N GLU A 27 -14.30 -6.93 16.39
CA GLU A 27 -13.82 -6.37 17.65
C GLU A 27 -12.59 -7.10 18.19
N ALA A 28 -12.47 -8.42 17.97
CA ALA A 28 -11.33 -9.20 18.42
C ALA A 28 -10.06 -8.84 17.65
N ARG A 29 -10.15 -8.65 16.33
CA ARG A 29 -9.04 -8.20 15.47
C ARG A 29 -8.62 -6.77 15.79
N LEU A 30 -9.58 -5.86 16.03
CA LEU A 30 -9.31 -4.49 16.46
C LEU A 30 -8.61 -4.44 17.83
N ALA A 31 -9.13 -5.18 18.81
CA ALA A 31 -8.51 -5.27 20.13
C ALA A 31 -7.11 -5.92 20.05
N TRP A 32 -6.95 -6.94 19.20
CA TRP A 32 -5.66 -7.59 19.01
C TRP A 32 -4.61 -6.65 18.44
N VAL A 33 -4.93 -5.89 17.38
CA VAL A 33 -3.95 -4.97 16.77
C VAL A 33 -3.59 -3.83 17.71
N GLU A 34 -4.57 -3.27 18.44
CA GLU A 34 -4.32 -2.24 19.45
C GLU A 34 -3.41 -2.77 20.57
N ALA A 35 -3.68 -3.98 21.08
CA ALA A 35 -2.84 -4.60 22.10
C ALA A 35 -1.40 -4.82 21.60
N ARG A 36 -1.21 -5.28 20.36
CA ARG A 36 0.13 -5.40 19.76
C ARG A 36 0.83 -4.05 19.68
N LEU A 37 0.15 -3.00 19.22
CA LEU A 37 0.73 -1.65 19.14
C LEU A 37 1.15 -1.10 20.50
N GLN A 38 0.41 -1.41 21.56
CA GLN A 38 0.71 -0.98 22.94
C GLN A 38 1.92 -1.67 23.56
N GLU A 39 2.33 -2.85 23.09
CA GLU A 39 3.51 -3.57 23.62
C GLU A 39 4.83 -2.85 23.36
N SER A 40 4.88 -2.01 22.31
CA SER A 40 6.10 -1.30 21.92
C SER A 40 5.72 0.03 21.25
N PRO A 41 5.26 1.02 22.02
CA PRO A 41 4.71 2.27 21.48
C PRO A 41 5.75 3.13 20.76
N GLU A 42 7.04 2.89 21.00
CA GLU A 42 8.15 3.62 20.36
C GLU A 42 8.75 2.87 19.16
N ARG A 43 8.28 1.64 18.87
CA ARG A 43 8.85 0.81 17.81
C ARG A 43 8.17 1.10 16.47
N PRO A 44 8.92 1.52 15.44
CA PRO A 44 8.38 1.70 14.10
C PRO A 44 7.60 0.46 13.64
N THR A 45 6.40 0.67 13.11
CA THR A 45 5.49 -0.42 12.76
C THR A 45 4.89 -0.22 11.37
N ALA A 46 4.93 -1.26 10.53
CA ALA A 46 4.23 -1.33 9.26
C ALA A 46 3.08 -2.35 9.35
N ILE A 47 1.89 -1.95 8.96
CA ILE A 47 0.70 -2.83 8.98
C ILE A 47 0.35 -3.21 7.55
N PHE A 48 0.21 -4.50 7.29
CA PHE A 48 -0.21 -5.06 6.01
C PHE A 48 -1.62 -5.62 6.15
N MET A 49 -2.51 -5.28 5.21
CA MET A 49 -3.88 -5.79 5.12
C MET A 49 -4.29 -5.91 3.65
N HIS A 50 -5.39 -6.61 3.35
CA HIS A 50 -5.85 -6.73 1.96
C HIS A 50 -6.71 -5.52 1.55
N HIS A 51 -7.80 -5.29 2.27
CA HIS A 51 -8.79 -4.26 1.94
C HIS A 51 -8.38 -2.87 2.50
N PRO A 52 -8.41 -1.80 1.69
CA PRO A 52 -8.11 -0.45 2.17
C PRO A 52 -9.09 0.01 3.27
N PRO A 53 -8.61 0.59 4.39
CA PRO A 53 -9.46 1.14 5.45
C PRO A 53 -9.96 2.56 5.15
N PHE A 54 -9.87 2.99 3.89
CA PHE A 54 -10.26 4.31 3.40
C PHE A 54 -10.80 4.19 1.98
N LYS A 55 -11.48 5.24 1.54
CA LYS A 55 -11.93 5.41 0.16
C LYS A 55 -10.84 6.04 -0.68
N THR A 56 -10.59 5.47 -1.84
CA THR A 56 -9.55 5.84 -2.80
C THR A 56 -9.92 7.03 -3.66
N GLY A 57 -11.23 7.32 -3.78
CA GLY A 57 -11.76 8.29 -4.74
C GLY A 57 -12.12 7.66 -6.08
N MET A 58 -11.87 6.36 -6.26
CA MET A 58 -12.43 5.57 -7.36
C MET A 58 -13.77 4.96 -6.89
N PRO A 59 -14.93 5.42 -7.39
CA PRO A 59 -16.22 5.05 -6.79
C PRO A 59 -16.54 3.55 -6.82
N TYR A 60 -16.15 2.85 -7.88
CA TYR A 60 -16.40 1.41 -8.01
C TYR A 60 -15.68 0.57 -6.94
N PRO A 61 -14.33 0.60 -6.81
CA PRO A 61 -13.63 -0.17 -5.77
C PRO A 61 -13.93 0.34 -4.35
N ASP A 62 -14.32 1.60 -4.19
CA ASP A 62 -14.72 2.16 -2.88
C ASP A 62 -16.00 1.51 -2.31
N ARG A 63 -16.75 0.74 -3.12
CA ARG A 63 -17.86 -0.11 -2.65
C ARG A 63 -17.36 -1.35 -1.91
N LEU A 64 -16.13 -1.78 -2.17
CA LEU A 64 -15.51 -3.01 -1.64
C LEU A 64 -14.42 -2.75 -0.58
N TRP A 65 -14.32 -1.51 -0.10
CA TRP A 65 -13.42 -1.10 0.98
C TRP A 65 -13.62 -1.88 2.29
N CYS A 66 -12.72 -1.70 3.25
CA CYS A 66 -12.90 -2.24 4.60
C CYS A 66 -13.99 -1.44 5.34
N ALA A 67 -15.19 -2.01 5.45
CA ALA A 67 -16.43 -1.31 5.81
C ALA A 67 -16.40 -0.61 7.18
N ASN A 68 -15.52 -1.05 8.09
CA ASN A 68 -15.32 -0.43 9.40
C ASN A 68 -13.93 0.18 9.58
N GLY A 69 -13.36 0.68 8.48
CA GLY A 69 -12.07 1.37 8.44
C GLY A 69 -11.95 2.51 9.45
N ASP A 70 -13.03 3.22 9.76
CA ASP A 70 -13.03 4.31 10.75
C ASP A 70 -12.66 3.86 12.16
N SER A 71 -13.08 2.65 12.57
CA SER A 71 -12.71 2.09 13.87
C SER A 71 -11.22 1.78 13.93
N PHE A 72 -10.66 1.25 12.85
CA PHE A 72 -9.23 1.03 12.73
C PHE A 72 -8.45 2.35 12.63
N GLY A 73 -8.95 3.33 11.89
CA GLY A 73 -8.36 4.67 11.77
C GLY A 73 -8.23 5.38 13.11
N ARG A 74 -9.21 5.23 14.01
CA ARG A 74 -9.12 5.73 15.41
C ARG A 74 -8.03 5.05 16.24
N ILE A 75 -7.70 3.79 15.95
CA ILE A 75 -6.54 3.13 16.56
C ILE A 75 -5.28 3.73 15.96
N VAL A 76 -5.15 3.77 14.63
CA VAL A 76 -3.96 4.28 13.94
C VAL A 76 -3.61 5.72 14.36
N ALA A 77 -4.59 6.61 14.46
CA ALA A 77 -4.39 7.99 14.89
C ALA A 77 -3.84 8.15 16.32
N ARG A 78 -3.94 7.12 17.18
CA ARG A 78 -3.39 7.12 18.55
C ARG A 78 -1.99 6.50 18.64
N HIS A 79 -1.48 5.93 17.55
CA HIS A 79 -0.24 5.17 17.51
C HIS A 79 0.72 5.80 16.47
N PRO A 80 1.43 6.88 16.84
CA PRO A 80 2.29 7.63 15.92
C PRO A 80 3.52 6.85 15.43
N GLN A 81 3.85 5.71 16.05
CA GLN A 81 4.92 4.82 15.60
C GLN A 81 4.54 3.99 14.37
N ILE A 82 3.29 4.08 13.89
CA ILE A 82 2.89 3.44 12.63
C ILE A 82 3.45 4.25 11.46
N GLU A 83 4.40 3.65 10.74
CA GLU A 83 5.08 4.24 9.59
C GLU A 83 4.23 4.16 8.32
N ALA A 84 3.49 3.06 8.16
CA ALA A 84 2.59 2.88 7.03
C ALA A 84 1.50 1.83 7.28
N VAL A 85 0.39 2.01 6.57
CA VAL A 85 -0.63 0.96 6.35
C VAL A 85 -0.63 0.57 4.87
N ILE A 86 -0.37 -0.69 4.57
CA ILE A 86 -0.09 -1.20 3.23
C ILE A 86 -1.18 -2.18 2.84
N CYS A 87 -1.86 -1.88 1.74
CA CYS A 87 -3.06 -2.54 1.27
C CYS A 87 -2.87 -3.09 -0.14
N GLY A 88 -3.79 -3.97 -0.56
CA GLY A 88 -3.92 -4.44 -1.94
C GLY A 88 -5.33 -4.15 -2.46
N HIS A 89 -5.99 -5.18 -3.00
CA HIS A 89 -7.40 -5.19 -3.41
C HIS A 89 -7.76 -4.37 -4.67
N VAL A 90 -7.31 -3.12 -4.78
CA VAL A 90 -7.73 -2.21 -5.87
C VAL A 90 -6.98 -2.44 -7.18
N HIS A 91 -5.86 -3.16 -7.16
CA HIS A 91 -5.01 -3.43 -8.34
C HIS A 91 -4.48 -2.17 -9.05
N ARG A 92 -4.54 -1.01 -8.39
CA ARG A 92 -3.89 0.24 -8.80
C ARG A 92 -3.03 0.77 -7.66
N ASP A 93 -1.99 1.48 -8.02
CA ASP A 93 -1.17 2.17 -7.05
C ASP A 93 -1.89 3.41 -6.50
N VAL A 94 -2.06 3.47 -5.19
CA VAL A 94 -2.70 4.61 -4.49
C VAL A 94 -1.87 4.96 -3.26
N VAL A 95 -1.65 6.26 -3.03
CA VAL A 95 -0.93 6.77 -1.86
C VAL A 95 -1.73 7.91 -1.25
N VAL A 96 -1.91 7.88 0.07
CA VAL A 96 -2.69 8.90 0.79
C VAL A 96 -2.11 9.14 2.18
N GLY A 97 -2.21 10.38 2.67
CA GLY A 97 -2.04 10.65 4.11
C GLY A 97 -3.30 10.23 4.86
N TRP A 98 -3.18 9.33 5.82
CA TRP A 98 -4.34 8.73 6.49
C TRP A 98 -4.10 8.57 7.98
N CYS A 99 -4.99 9.13 8.80
CA CYS A 99 -4.98 9.00 10.26
C CYS A 99 -3.62 9.26 10.94
N GLY A 100 -2.84 10.21 10.44
CA GLY A 100 -1.53 10.57 10.99
C GLY A 100 -0.34 9.75 10.46
N THR A 101 -0.57 8.84 9.51
CA THR A 101 0.47 8.06 8.82
C THR A 101 0.28 8.09 7.29
N THR A 102 1.07 7.33 6.54
CA THR A 102 0.87 7.12 5.11
C THR A 102 0.19 5.78 4.87
N ALA A 103 -0.83 5.75 4.00
CA ALA A 103 -1.40 4.50 3.54
C ALA A 103 -1.12 4.29 2.04
N TYR A 104 -0.77 3.05 1.70
CA TYR A 104 -0.47 2.62 0.35
C TYR A 104 -1.48 1.57 -0.07
N ILE A 105 -1.89 1.61 -1.33
CA ILE A 105 -2.41 0.45 -2.04
C ILE A 105 -1.38 0.07 -3.08
N THR A 106 -0.89 -1.17 -3.02
CA THR A 106 0.10 -1.67 -3.98
C THR A 106 -0.59 -2.15 -5.24
N THR A 107 0.06 -1.92 -6.37
CA THR A 107 -0.36 -2.50 -7.65
C THR A 107 -0.39 -4.04 -7.61
N SER A 108 -1.05 -4.62 -8.61
CA SER A 108 -1.10 -6.05 -8.86
C SER A 108 0.08 -6.50 -9.72
N ALA A 109 0.53 -7.74 -9.50
CA ALA A 109 1.54 -8.37 -10.35
C ALA A 109 0.95 -8.99 -11.63
N CYS A 110 -0.37 -8.95 -11.82
CA CYS A 110 -1.07 -9.66 -12.90
C CYS A 110 -1.75 -8.70 -13.90
N PHE A 111 -2.65 -7.86 -13.40
CA PHE A 111 -3.42 -6.89 -14.19
C PHE A 111 -3.86 -5.75 -13.28
N SER A 112 -4.06 -4.58 -13.88
CA SER A 112 -4.63 -3.39 -13.24
C SER A 112 -6.03 -3.13 -13.76
N TYR A 113 -6.68 -2.07 -13.28
CA TYR A 113 -7.95 -1.57 -13.81
C TYR A 113 -7.76 -0.16 -14.36
N ASP A 114 -8.66 0.29 -15.23
CA ASP A 114 -8.70 1.68 -15.66
C ASP A 114 -8.91 2.65 -14.48
N LEU A 115 -8.32 3.84 -14.60
CA LEU A 115 -8.49 4.90 -13.61
C LEU A 115 -9.80 5.64 -13.85
N GLU A 116 -10.86 5.17 -13.19
CA GLU A 116 -12.16 5.82 -13.24
C GLU A 116 -12.47 6.61 -11.97
N LEU A 117 -12.49 7.94 -12.11
CA LEU A 117 -12.79 8.91 -11.04
C LEU A 117 -14.25 9.38 -11.05
N HIS A 118 -15.12 8.59 -11.68
CA HIS A 118 -16.56 8.80 -11.74
C HIS A 118 -17.30 7.47 -11.55
N GLU A 119 -18.61 7.53 -11.35
CA GLU A 119 -19.42 6.31 -11.18
C GLU A 119 -19.44 5.50 -12.48
N VAL A 120 -19.09 4.23 -12.36
CA VAL A 120 -19.13 3.23 -13.44
C VAL A 120 -19.78 1.96 -12.91
N ASP A 121 -20.36 1.18 -13.82
CA ASP A 121 -21.01 -0.10 -13.47
C ASP A 121 -20.00 -1.23 -13.30
N ASP A 122 -18.84 -1.14 -13.94
CA ASP A 122 -17.73 -2.09 -13.82
C ASP A 122 -16.39 -1.42 -14.20
N LEU A 123 -15.28 -2.12 -13.92
CA LEU A 123 -13.94 -1.71 -14.35
C LEU A 123 -13.34 -2.73 -15.31
N ASP A 124 -12.90 -2.25 -16.48
CA ASP A 124 -12.20 -3.09 -17.44
C ASP A 124 -10.77 -3.41 -16.94
N PRO A 125 -10.34 -4.69 -17.01
CA PRO A 125 -8.98 -5.07 -16.69
C PRO A 125 -8.01 -4.57 -17.77
N LEU A 126 -6.92 -3.97 -17.32
CA LEU A 126 -5.85 -3.44 -18.15
C LEU A 126 -4.54 -4.18 -17.85
N PHE A 127 -3.81 -4.55 -18.90
CA PHE A 127 -2.47 -5.13 -18.79
C PHE A 127 -1.41 -4.03 -18.78
N GLU A 128 -1.45 -3.17 -17.76
CA GLU A 128 -0.34 -2.28 -17.46
C GLU A 128 0.91 -3.12 -17.14
N PRO A 129 2.13 -2.58 -17.34
CA PRO A 129 3.36 -3.18 -16.83
C PRO A 129 3.19 -3.65 -15.39
N ALA A 130 3.31 -4.96 -15.17
CA ALA A 130 3.27 -5.54 -13.84
C ALA A 130 4.30 -4.82 -12.96
N ALA A 131 3.97 -4.59 -11.70
CA ALA A 131 4.87 -3.92 -10.77
C ALA A 131 4.71 -4.49 -9.36
N CYS A 132 5.69 -4.21 -8.52
CA CYS A 132 5.60 -4.43 -7.08
C CYS A 132 6.05 -3.18 -6.34
N ARG A 133 5.57 -3.02 -5.10
CA ARG A 133 6.06 -1.98 -4.20
C ARG A 133 7.07 -2.60 -3.24
N LEU A 134 8.28 -2.07 -3.27
CA LEU A 134 9.36 -2.42 -2.35
C LEU A 134 9.36 -1.44 -1.19
N PHE A 135 9.56 -1.94 0.03
CA PHE A 135 9.71 -1.14 1.23
C PHE A 135 11.10 -1.38 1.83
N VAL A 136 11.85 -0.31 2.04
CA VAL A 136 13.21 -0.34 2.56
C VAL A 136 13.25 0.50 3.84
N TRP A 137 13.64 -0.14 4.94
CA TRP A 137 13.87 0.60 6.18
C TRP A 137 15.24 1.27 6.15
N GLN A 138 15.27 2.60 6.31
CA GLN A 138 16.50 3.37 6.35
C GLN A 138 16.64 4.07 7.71
N PRO A 139 17.65 3.71 8.54
CA PRO A 139 17.88 4.38 9.81
C PRO A 139 17.97 5.91 9.68
N GLY A 140 17.22 6.62 10.53
CA GLY A 140 17.14 8.09 10.53
C GLY A 140 16.22 8.71 9.46
N THR A 141 15.81 7.95 8.44
CA THR A 141 14.83 8.40 7.42
C THR A 141 13.46 7.78 7.64
N GLY A 142 13.39 6.52 8.05
CA GLY A 142 12.15 5.77 8.23
C GLY A 142 11.89 4.78 7.09
N LEU A 143 10.62 4.50 6.82
CA LEU A 143 10.20 3.55 5.80
C LEU A 143 10.16 4.21 4.41
N VAL A 144 11.09 3.84 3.54
CA VAL A 144 11.15 4.31 2.15
C VAL A 144 10.42 3.31 1.25
N SER A 145 9.60 3.79 0.30
CA SER A 145 8.93 2.90 -0.66
C SER A 145 9.30 3.22 -2.11
N HIS A 146 9.46 2.17 -2.92
CA HIS A 146 9.77 2.24 -4.34
C HIS A 146 8.76 1.42 -5.12
N LEU A 147 8.18 2.00 -6.18
CA LEU A 147 7.43 1.23 -7.17
C LEU A 147 8.42 0.68 -8.20
N SER A 148 8.46 -0.64 -8.37
CA SER A 148 9.36 -1.32 -9.30
C SER A 148 8.54 -2.07 -10.33
N PHE A 149 8.69 -1.72 -11.60
CA PHE A 149 8.13 -2.50 -12.69
C PHE A 149 8.84 -3.84 -12.83
N ILE A 150 8.06 -4.89 -13.11
CA ILE A 150 8.49 -6.27 -13.29
C ILE A 150 8.53 -6.53 -14.79
N GLY A 151 9.75 -6.68 -15.32
CA GLY A 151 9.97 -6.89 -16.75
C GLY A 151 11.31 -6.32 -17.21
N ALA A 152 11.64 -6.51 -18.48
CA ALA A 152 12.84 -5.95 -19.09
C ALA A 152 12.50 -4.62 -19.78
N TYR A 153 12.93 -3.51 -19.18
CA TYR A 153 12.72 -2.16 -19.70
C TYR A 153 14.07 -1.43 -19.87
N PRO A 154 14.95 -1.87 -20.80
CA PRO A 154 16.31 -1.35 -20.94
C PRO A 154 16.37 0.15 -21.26
N HIS A 155 15.28 0.70 -21.80
CA HIS A 155 15.12 2.11 -22.10
C HIS A 155 13.89 2.72 -21.40
N GLY A 156 13.40 2.06 -20.34
CA GLY A 156 12.13 2.39 -19.70
C GLY A 156 10.91 1.94 -20.52
N LEU A 157 9.74 2.48 -20.17
CA LEU A 157 8.48 2.30 -20.90
C LEU A 157 8.51 3.21 -22.14
N SER A 158 9.17 2.75 -23.20
CA SER A 158 9.46 3.55 -24.40
C SER A 158 8.47 3.33 -25.56
N GLU A 159 7.43 2.52 -25.38
CA GLU A 159 6.43 2.33 -26.43
C GLU A 159 5.72 3.67 -26.71
N GLY A 160 5.90 4.20 -27.93
CA GLY A 160 5.38 5.52 -28.33
C GLY A 160 6.17 6.73 -27.82
N VAL A 161 7.34 6.55 -27.20
CA VAL A 161 8.16 7.64 -26.62
C VAL A 161 9.55 7.66 -27.27
N PRO A 162 10.14 8.84 -27.57
CA PRO A 162 11.49 8.93 -28.12
C PRO A 162 12.53 8.26 -27.20
N ALA A 163 13.67 7.87 -27.78
CA ALA A 163 14.77 7.29 -27.02
C ALA A 163 15.16 8.20 -25.84
N PRO A 164 15.31 7.66 -24.62
CA PRO A 164 15.72 8.45 -23.47
C PRO A 164 17.10 9.08 -23.72
N PRO A 165 17.37 10.27 -23.13
CA PRO A 165 18.68 10.91 -23.28
C PRO A 165 19.78 9.99 -22.76
N GLU A 166 20.85 9.85 -23.54
CA GLU A 166 22.05 9.14 -23.10
C GLU A 166 22.60 9.84 -21.85
N ASN A 167 22.75 9.07 -20.78
CA ASN A 167 23.43 9.54 -19.59
C ASN A 167 24.91 9.71 -19.97
N LYS A 168 25.30 10.92 -20.37
CA LYS A 168 26.71 11.29 -20.49
C LYS A 168 27.25 11.23 -19.07
N GLY A 169 27.73 10.06 -18.66
CA GLY A 169 28.30 9.84 -17.35
C GLY A 169 29.18 11.02 -17.00
N VAL A 170 29.02 11.56 -15.79
CA VAL A 170 29.96 12.56 -15.28
C VAL A 170 31.33 11.95 -15.48
N SER A 171 32.08 12.49 -16.44
CA SER A 171 33.46 12.12 -16.64
C SER A 171 34.12 12.45 -15.32
N SER A 172 34.48 11.42 -14.57
CA SER A 172 35.41 11.54 -13.46
C SER A 172 36.78 11.84 -14.06
N THR A 173 36.96 13.07 -14.54
CA THR A 173 38.29 13.65 -14.67
C THR A 173 38.68 14.19 -13.31
N GLU A 174 39.72 13.56 -12.79
CA GLU A 174 40.63 13.89 -11.69
C GLU A 174 40.62 15.33 -11.16
#